data_AF-A0A1G4M6B7-F1
#
_entry.id   AF-A0A1G4M6B7-F1
#
_cell.length_a   1.000
_cell.length_b   1.000
_cell.length_c   1.000
_cell.angle_alpha   90.00
_cell.angle_beta   90.00
_cell.angle_gamma   90.00
#
_symmetry.space_group_name_H-M   'P 1'
#
loop_
_entity.id
_entity.type
_entity.pdbx_description
1 polymer ?
#
loop_
_entity_poly.entity_id
_entity_poly.type
_entity_poly.pdbx_seq_one_letter_code
_entity_poly.pdbx_strand_id
1 'polypeptide(L)'
;MDSSQLSIYKEALEREIENKKYFLKQAHSAIESLATSDLGLVEDKDEWKEFLKKPMFFPDRSDPIGLNLVSIEQQQRLKTSKEVLEIQQLNELEELVDFQRSLNSDLELFYSMLLRREREPTLREQEESVSRRNTKLFEILKRLIKEYIMIDISAPLNRSSETADEVWTMMLQLLNGENLNVREFRGATAGFYRMLLRSGLIENVDAESKSMDSNMYIKLIDFAENF
;
A
#
# COMPACT_ATOMS: atom_id res chain seq x y z
N MET A 1 -41.81 9.21 45.85
CA MET A 1 -41.84 8.07 46.78
C MET A 1 -41.30 8.57 48.09
N ASP A 2 -42.08 8.43 49.16
CA ASP A 2 -41.66 8.88 50.48
C ASP A 2 -40.46 8.06 50.94
N SER A 3 -39.40 8.73 51.40
CA SER A 3 -38.15 8.11 51.86
C SER A 3 -38.38 6.95 52.85
N SER A 4 -39.46 7.04 53.63
CA SER A 4 -39.90 6.01 54.58
C SER A 4 -40.40 4.71 53.93
N GLN A 5 -41.05 4.77 52.77
CA GLN A 5 -41.54 3.57 52.09
C GLN A 5 -40.37 2.78 51.48
N LEU A 6 -39.37 3.50 50.98
CA LEU A 6 -38.15 2.89 50.43
C LEU A 6 -37.30 2.23 51.51
N SER A 7 -37.20 2.82 52.72
CA SER A 7 -36.47 2.21 53.83
C SER A 7 -37.16 0.94 54.31
N ILE A 8 -38.49 0.94 54.44
CA ILE A 8 -39.26 -0.26 54.80
C ILE A 8 -39.05 -1.38 53.76
N TYR A 9 -39.06 -1.02 52.47
CA TYR A 9 -38.82 -1.99 51.40
C TYR A 9 -37.40 -2.58 51.47
N LYS A 10 -36.38 -1.78 51.77
CA LYS A 10 -34.99 -2.25 51.96
C LYS A 10 -34.86 -3.20 53.14
N GLU A 11 -35.45 -2.88 54.28
CA GLU A 11 -35.43 -3.75 55.47
C GLU A 11 -36.18 -5.07 55.24
N ALA A 12 -37.26 -5.05 54.44
CA ALA A 12 -37.96 -6.26 54.04
C ALA A 12 -37.10 -7.12 53.09
N LEU A 13 -36.44 -6.49 52.13
CA LEU A 13 -35.49 -7.12 51.22
C LEU A 13 -34.33 -7.81 51.95
N GLU A 14 -33.72 -7.13 52.92
CA GLU A 14 -32.61 -7.68 53.70
C GLU A 14 -33.05 -8.91 54.50
N ARG A 15 -34.21 -8.84 55.15
CA ARG A 15 -34.80 -10.00 55.84
C ARG A 15 -35.04 -11.19 54.91
N GLU A 16 -35.63 -10.95 53.73
CA GLU A 16 -35.89 -12.03 52.76
C GLU A 16 -34.59 -12.63 52.21
N ILE A 17 -33.55 -11.82 52.02
CA ILE A 17 -32.22 -12.30 51.61
C ILE A 17 -31.60 -13.18 52.71
N GLU A 18 -31.69 -12.77 53.97
CA GLU A 18 -31.19 -13.56 55.10
C GLU A 18 -31.97 -14.87 55.26
N ASN A 19 -33.29 -14.85 55.12
CA ASN A 19 -34.14 -16.04 55.15
C ASN A 19 -33.74 -17.03 54.05
N LYS A 20 -33.58 -16.55 52.80
CA LYS A 20 -33.15 -17.41 51.68
C LYS A 20 -31.73 -17.95 51.87
N LYS A 21 -30.80 -17.15 52.40
CA LYS A 21 -29.46 -17.62 52.78
C LYS A 21 -29.52 -18.70 53.86
N TYR A 22 -30.43 -18.56 54.82
CA TYR A 22 -30.63 -19.55 55.87
C TYR A 22 -31.20 -20.87 55.31
N PHE A 23 -32.25 -20.81 54.49
CA PHE A 23 -32.78 -21.99 53.79
C PHE A 23 -31.73 -22.67 52.93
N LEU A 24 -30.91 -21.90 52.21
CA LEU A 24 -29.81 -22.43 51.41
C LEU A 24 -28.78 -23.15 52.28
N LYS A 25 -28.38 -22.58 53.43
CA LYS A 25 -27.47 -23.23 54.38
C LYS A 25 -28.05 -24.53 54.93
N GLN A 26 -29.32 -24.52 55.35
CA GLN A 26 -29.99 -25.73 55.82
C GLN A 26 -30.04 -26.82 54.73
N ALA A 27 -30.36 -26.44 53.49
CA ALA A 27 -30.38 -27.36 52.37
C ALA A 27 -28.99 -27.96 52.11
N HIS A 28 -27.93 -27.15 52.15
CA HIS A 28 -26.56 -27.64 52.00
C HIS A 28 -26.17 -28.59 53.13
N SER A 29 -26.44 -28.24 54.40
CA SER A 29 -26.14 -29.11 55.53
C SER A 29 -26.94 -30.42 55.49
N ALA A 30 -28.19 -30.40 55.01
CA ALA A 30 -28.98 -31.61 54.82
C ALA A 30 -28.37 -32.50 53.72
N ILE A 31 -27.96 -31.92 52.59
CA ILE A 31 -27.26 -32.64 51.52
C ILE A 31 -25.94 -33.24 52.03
N GLU A 32 -25.14 -32.49 52.78
CA GLU A 32 -23.88 -32.97 53.37
C GLU A 32 -24.10 -34.12 54.38
N SER A 33 -25.17 -34.05 55.18
CA SER A 33 -25.53 -35.12 56.12
C SER A 33 -25.99 -36.40 55.41
N LEU A 34 -26.58 -36.27 54.22
CA LEU A 34 -26.98 -37.40 53.38
C LEU A 34 -25.78 -37.95 52.59
N ALA A 35 -24.85 -37.09 52.15
CA ALA A 35 -23.66 -37.48 51.40
C ALA A 35 -22.62 -38.25 52.25
N THR A 36 -22.64 -38.09 53.56
CA THR A 36 -21.79 -38.86 54.51
C THR A 36 -22.34 -40.27 54.78
N SER A 37 -23.58 -40.55 54.37
CA SER A 37 -24.14 -41.89 54.31
C SER A 37 -23.94 -42.40 52.88
N ASP A 38 -23.09 -43.41 52.66
CA ASP A 38 -22.76 -43.97 51.33
C ASP A 38 -24.00 -44.46 50.55
N LEU A 39 -24.73 -43.54 49.95
CA LEU A 39 -25.77 -43.77 48.96
C LEU A 39 -25.10 -43.61 47.60
N GLY A 40 -24.68 -44.73 47.02
CA GLY A 40 -24.15 -44.75 45.66
C GLY A 40 -25.09 -44.01 44.71
N LEU A 41 -24.52 -43.15 43.85
CA LEU A 41 -25.25 -42.37 42.86
C LEU A 41 -25.82 -43.31 41.78
N VAL A 42 -26.99 -43.89 42.06
CA VAL A 42 -27.81 -44.57 41.05
C VAL A 42 -28.83 -43.56 40.58
N GLU A 43 -28.58 -42.94 39.43
CA GLU A 43 -29.56 -42.04 38.82
C GLU A 43 -30.73 -42.86 38.25
N ASP A 44 -31.85 -42.89 38.97
CA ASP A 44 -33.10 -43.42 38.43
C ASP A 44 -33.81 -42.36 37.58
N LYS A 45 -34.05 -42.69 36.30
CA LYS A 45 -34.71 -41.80 35.34
C LYS A 45 -36.17 -41.54 35.71
N ASP A 46 -36.81 -42.45 36.44
CA ASP A 46 -38.21 -42.29 36.81
C ASP A 46 -38.39 -41.39 38.03
N GLU A 47 -37.41 -41.34 38.95
CA GLU A 47 -37.36 -40.36 40.05
C GLU A 47 -37.18 -38.92 39.53
N TRP A 48 -36.34 -38.73 38.51
CA TRP A 48 -36.18 -37.41 37.86
C TRP A 48 -37.46 -36.91 37.21
N LYS A 49 -38.23 -37.80 36.58
CA LYS A 49 -39.54 -37.43 36.00
C LYS A 49 -40.54 -37.05 37.09
N GLU A 50 -40.45 -37.65 38.27
CA GLU A 50 -41.31 -37.30 39.40
C GLU A 50 -40.90 -35.97 40.02
N PHE A 51 -39.59 -35.74 40.20
CA PHE A 51 -39.04 -34.47 40.69
C PHE A 51 -39.48 -33.27 39.85
N LEU A 52 -39.43 -33.38 38.52
CA LEU A 52 -39.82 -32.29 37.61
C LEU A 52 -41.32 -31.95 37.66
N LYS A 53 -42.18 -32.79 38.23
CA LYS A 53 -43.63 -32.52 38.32
C LYS A 53 -43.96 -31.45 39.36
N LYS A 54 -43.10 -31.23 40.36
CA LYS A 54 -43.42 -30.35 41.49
C LYS A 54 -42.32 -29.32 41.75
N PRO A 55 -42.63 -28.01 41.70
CA PRO A 55 -41.67 -27.00 42.12
C PRO A 55 -41.41 -27.11 43.63
N MET A 56 -40.16 -26.92 44.03
CA MET A 56 -39.70 -27.14 45.41
C MET A 56 -39.77 -25.89 46.29
N PHE A 57 -39.63 -24.71 45.70
CA PHE A 57 -39.60 -23.44 46.44
C PHE A 57 -40.77 -22.56 46.01
N PHE A 58 -41.68 -22.32 46.94
CA PHE A 58 -42.80 -21.41 46.75
C PHE A 58 -42.48 -20.09 47.46
N PRO A 59 -42.48 -18.96 46.75
CA PRO A 59 -42.26 -17.68 47.39
C PRO A 59 -43.46 -17.31 48.26
N ASP A 60 -43.18 -16.69 49.41
CA ASP A 60 -44.21 -16.12 50.26
C ASP A 60 -44.84 -14.88 49.62
N ARG A 61 -46.04 -14.49 50.07
CA ARG A 61 -46.74 -13.31 49.55
C ARG A 61 -45.96 -12.01 49.76
N SER A 62 -45.09 -11.96 50.76
CA SER A 62 -44.21 -10.83 51.06
C SER A 62 -42.92 -10.81 50.24
N ASP A 63 -42.62 -11.87 49.49
CA ASP A 63 -41.36 -12.01 48.77
C ASP A 63 -41.30 -11.04 47.58
N PRO A 64 -40.38 -10.05 47.58
CA PRO A 64 -40.24 -9.10 46.49
C PRO A 64 -39.50 -9.68 45.26
N ILE A 65 -39.25 -11.00 45.19
CA ILE A 65 -38.46 -11.65 44.13
C ILE A 65 -38.88 -11.27 42.70
N GLY A 66 -40.18 -11.15 42.43
CA GLY A 66 -40.68 -10.79 41.10
C GLY A 66 -40.27 -9.39 40.67
N LEU A 67 -40.42 -8.39 41.55
CA LEU A 67 -40.02 -7.01 41.27
C LEU A 67 -38.50 -6.89 41.14
N ASN A 68 -37.74 -7.59 41.98
CA ASN A 68 -36.29 -7.55 41.94
C ASN A 68 -35.72 -8.19 40.66
N LEU A 69 -36.26 -9.36 40.27
CA LEU A 69 -35.84 -10.06 39.07
C LEU A 69 -36.10 -9.20 37.83
N VAL A 70 -37.32 -8.67 37.71
CA VAL A 70 -37.68 -7.77 36.59
C VAL A 70 -36.80 -6.52 36.59
N SER A 71 -36.58 -5.89 37.75
CA SER A 71 -35.75 -4.69 37.83
C SER A 71 -34.31 -4.93 37.36
N ILE A 72 -33.68 -6.01 37.84
CA ILE A 72 -32.30 -6.35 37.46
C ILE A 72 -32.22 -6.75 35.99
N GLU A 73 -33.12 -7.62 35.53
CA GLU A 73 -33.16 -8.08 34.14
C GLU A 73 -33.33 -6.89 33.18
N GLN A 74 -34.26 -5.98 33.47
CA GLN A 74 -34.50 -4.82 32.63
C GLN A 74 -33.32 -3.84 32.63
N GLN A 75 -32.72 -3.61 33.79
CA GLN A 75 -31.52 -2.76 33.89
C GLN A 75 -30.34 -3.37 33.12
N GLN A 76 -30.13 -4.68 33.26
CA GLN A 76 -29.07 -5.39 32.57
C GLN A 76 -29.31 -5.38 31.06
N ARG A 77 -30.53 -5.70 30.62
CA ARG A 77 -30.92 -5.65 29.20
C ARG A 77 -30.70 -4.28 28.60
N LEU A 78 -31.05 -3.22 29.33
CA LEU A 78 -30.84 -1.84 28.86
C LEU A 78 -29.35 -1.50 28.75
N LYS A 79 -28.54 -1.90 29.73
CA LYS A 79 -27.08 -1.70 29.69
C LYS A 79 -26.44 -2.44 28.53
N THR A 80 -26.70 -3.74 28.41
CA THR A 80 -26.11 -4.56 27.35
C THR A 80 -26.59 -4.14 25.97
N SER A 81 -27.85 -3.74 25.82
CA SER A 81 -28.35 -3.21 24.54
C SER A 81 -27.62 -1.93 24.14
N LYS A 82 -27.31 -1.04 25.08
CA LYS A 82 -26.51 0.17 24.79
C LYS A 82 -25.09 -0.18 24.38
N GLU A 83 -24.43 -1.08 25.11
CA GLU A 83 -23.08 -1.55 24.79
C GLU A 83 -23.04 -2.17 23.37
N VAL A 84 -24.03 -2.98 23.00
CA VAL A 84 -24.12 -3.56 21.65
C VAL A 84 -24.31 -2.50 20.58
N LEU A 85 -25.15 -1.49 20.83
CA LEU A 85 -25.35 -0.37 19.90
C LEU A 85 -24.08 0.48 19.74
N GLU A 86 -23.27 0.64 20.78
CA GLU A 86 -22.00 1.35 20.72
C GLU A 86 -20.92 0.58 19.93
N ILE A 87 -20.95 -0.75 19.99
CA ILE A 87 -20.03 -1.63 19.25
C ILE A 87 -20.41 -1.72 17.76
N GLN A 88 -21.70 -1.73 17.44
CA GLN A 88 -22.18 -1.79 16.06
C GLN A 88 -22.14 -0.42 15.39
N GLN A 89 -20.95 0.06 15.06
CA GLN A 89 -20.79 1.30 14.29
C GLN A 89 -21.07 1.03 12.81
N LEU A 90 -22.25 1.45 12.34
CA LEU A 90 -22.61 1.37 10.92
C LEU A 90 -21.69 2.21 10.02
N ASN A 91 -21.09 3.27 10.57
CA ASN A 91 -20.28 4.21 9.80
C ASN A 91 -19.11 3.54 9.08
N GLU A 92 -18.38 2.65 9.77
CA GLU A 92 -17.25 1.92 9.16
C GLU A 92 -17.71 1.01 8.01
N LEU A 93 -18.90 0.41 8.15
CA LEU A 93 -19.50 -0.42 7.12
C LEU A 93 -19.96 0.40 5.91
N GLU A 94 -20.53 1.58 6.14
CA GLU A 94 -20.93 2.52 5.09
C GLU A 94 -19.72 3.02 4.31
N GLU A 95 -18.65 3.42 5.01
CA GLU A 95 -17.38 3.82 4.38
C GLU A 95 -16.78 2.69 3.54
N LEU A 96 -16.80 1.45 4.05
CA LEU A 96 -16.29 0.30 3.31
C LEU A 96 -17.12 0.01 2.05
N VAL A 97 -18.46 0.15 2.13
CA VAL A 97 -19.34 -0.03 0.98
C VAL A 97 -19.07 1.05 -0.08
N ASP A 98 -18.89 2.30 0.32
CA ASP A 98 -18.61 3.38 -0.62
C ASP A 98 -17.21 3.24 -1.25
N PHE A 99 -16.22 2.80 -0.46
CA PHE A 99 -14.90 2.43 -0.99
C PHE A 99 -15.01 1.31 -2.04
N GLN A 100 -15.77 0.26 -1.74
CA GLN A 100 -15.93 -0.85 -2.68
C GLN A 100 -16.66 -0.43 -3.97
N ARG A 101 -17.65 0.48 -3.86
CA ARG A 101 -18.33 1.05 -5.04
C ARG A 101 -17.37 1.84 -5.91
N SER A 102 -16.55 2.70 -5.30
CA SER A 102 -15.51 3.46 -5.98
C SER A 102 -14.54 2.52 -6.72
N LEU A 103 -13.99 1.54 -6.02
CA LEU A 103 -13.05 0.57 -6.57
C LEU A 103 -13.66 -0.21 -7.75
N ASN A 104 -14.91 -0.66 -7.62
CA ASN A 104 -15.59 -1.36 -8.71
C ASN A 104 -15.76 -0.46 -9.95
N SER A 105 -16.06 0.83 -9.76
CA SER A 105 -16.17 1.78 -10.87
C SER A 105 -14.84 2.01 -11.58
N ASP A 106 -13.74 2.08 -10.82
CA ASP A 106 -12.39 2.22 -11.37
C ASP A 106 -11.96 0.96 -12.13
N LEU A 107 -12.30 -0.23 -11.61
CA LEU A 107 -12.03 -1.49 -12.31
C LEU A 107 -12.82 -1.61 -13.62
N GLU A 108 -14.06 -1.15 -13.65
CA GLU A 108 -14.87 -1.14 -14.87
C GLU A 108 -14.26 -0.19 -15.91
N LEU A 109 -13.81 0.99 -15.49
CA LEU A 109 -13.08 1.92 -16.35
C LEU A 109 -11.78 1.29 -16.87
N PHE A 110 -10.98 0.69 -16.00
CA PHE A 110 -9.73 0.02 -16.38
C PHE A 110 -9.97 -1.12 -17.37
N TYR A 111 -10.99 -1.94 -17.14
CA TYR A 111 -11.39 -3.01 -18.04
C TYR A 111 -11.80 -2.46 -19.42
N SER A 112 -12.53 -1.34 -19.46
CA SER A 112 -12.88 -0.68 -20.71
C SER A 112 -11.65 -0.18 -21.48
N MET A 113 -10.62 0.30 -20.79
CA MET A 113 -9.34 0.71 -21.39
C MET A 113 -8.57 -0.48 -21.94
N LEU A 114 -8.55 -1.61 -21.24
CA LEU A 114 -7.91 -2.84 -21.72
C LEU A 114 -8.59 -3.37 -22.98
N LEU A 115 -9.93 -3.44 -22.99
CA LEU A 115 -10.70 -3.83 -24.18
C LEU A 115 -10.43 -2.91 -25.37
N ARG A 116 -10.29 -1.61 -25.12
CA ARG A 116 -9.92 -0.65 -26.17
C ARG A 116 -8.51 -0.92 -26.69
N ARG A 117 -7.53 -1.17 -25.81
CA ARG A 117 -6.15 -1.48 -26.18
C ARG A 117 -6.03 -2.80 -26.96
N GLU A 118 -6.87 -3.78 -26.68
CA GLU A 118 -6.89 -5.05 -27.44
C GLU A 118 -7.47 -4.86 -28.85
N ARG A 119 -8.39 -3.90 -29.03
CA ARG A 119 -8.99 -3.55 -30.33
C ARG A 119 -8.09 -2.65 -31.17
N GLU A 120 -7.26 -1.82 -30.55
CA GLU A 120 -6.25 -1.04 -31.25
C GLU A 120 -5.07 -1.98 -31.59
N PRO A 121 -4.67 -2.11 -32.88
CA PRO A 121 -3.53 -2.93 -33.22
C PRO A 121 -2.31 -2.37 -32.51
N THR A 122 -1.77 -3.14 -31.57
CA THR A 122 -0.47 -2.82 -30.96
C THR A 122 0.51 -2.71 -32.11
N LEU A 123 0.99 -1.48 -32.37
CA LEU A 123 2.22 -1.27 -33.12
C LEU A 123 3.26 -2.09 -32.35
N ARG A 124 3.52 -3.31 -32.81
CA ARG A 124 4.63 -4.11 -32.32
C ARG A 124 5.85 -3.25 -32.60
N GLU A 125 6.36 -2.58 -31.56
CA GLU A 125 7.75 -2.20 -31.54
C GLU A 125 8.50 -3.52 -31.71
N GLN A 126 8.89 -3.81 -32.96
CA GLN A 126 9.85 -4.86 -33.19
C GLN A 126 11.04 -4.47 -32.32
N GLU A 127 11.35 -5.31 -31.33
CA GLU A 127 12.59 -5.20 -30.58
C GLU A 127 13.73 -5.39 -31.58
N GLU A 128 14.08 -4.31 -32.28
CA GLU A 128 15.27 -4.26 -33.11
C GLU A 128 16.45 -4.58 -32.20
N SER A 129 17.27 -5.55 -32.58
CA SER A 129 18.47 -5.90 -31.83
C SER A 129 19.32 -4.65 -31.60
N VAL A 130 20.00 -4.58 -30.45
CA VAL A 130 20.86 -3.45 -30.08
C VAL A 130 21.87 -3.13 -31.19
N SER A 131 22.40 -4.17 -31.85
CA SER A 131 23.29 -4.02 -33.00
C SER A 131 22.63 -3.30 -34.18
N ARG A 132 21.39 -3.67 -34.54
CA ARG A 132 20.66 -3.03 -35.65
C ARG A 132 20.27 -1.59 -35.32
N ARG A 133 19.88 -1.31 -34.06
CA ARG A 133 19.62 0.05 -33.57
C ARG A 133 20.88 0.91 -33.66
N ASN A 134 22.02 0.39 -33.22
CA ASN A 134 23.29 1.10 -33.31
C ASN A 134 23.66 1.39 -34.76
N THR A 135 23.58 0.42 -35.67
CA THR A 135 23.84 0.66 -37.10
C THR A 135 22.95 1.77 -37.66
N LYS A 136 21.66 1.76 -37.33
CA LYS A 136 20.70 2.79 -37.76
C LYS A 136 21.02 4.16 -37.18
N LEU A 137 21.41 4.24 -35.91
CA LEU A 137 21.85 5.48 -35.28
C LEU A 137 23.12 6.03 -35.91
N PHE A 138 24.11 5.17 -36.21
CA PHE A 138 25.31 5.57 -36.95
C PHE A 138 24.99 6.08 -38.35
N GLU A 139 24.05 5.45 -39.07
CA GLU A 139 23.60 5.92 -40.38
C GLU A 139 22.88 7.28 -40.31
N ILE A 140 22.02 7.46 -39.31
CA ILE A 140 21.32 8.74 -39.06
C ILE A 140 22.33 9.83 -38.73
N LEU A 141 23.29 9.55 -37.85
CA LEU A 141 24.32 10.51 -37.46
C LEU A 141 25.22 10.89 -38.64
N LYS A 142 25.64 9.90 -39.44
CA LYS A 142 26.42 10.15 -40.67
C LYS A 142 25.65 11.03 -41.64
N ARG A 143 24.35 10.77 -41.81
CA ARG A 143 23.47 11.58 -42.66
C ARG A 143 23.35 13.00 -42.13
N LEU A 144 23.12 13.15 -40.82
CA LEU A 144 23.03 14.46 -40.16
C LEU A 144 24.28 15.31 -40.40
N ILE A 145 25.46 14.70 -40.26
CA ILE A 145 26.73 15.38 -40.45
C ILE A 145 26.89 15.83 -41.91
N LYS A 146 26.68 14.91 -42.86
CA LYS A 146 26.89 15.18 -44.29
C LYS A 146 25.86 16.13 -44.90
N GLU A 147 24.59 15.95 -44.58
CA GLU A 147 23.47 16.63 -45.25
C GLU A 147 23.03 17.91 -44.55
N TYR A 148 23.37 18.12 -43.26
CA TYR A 148 22.88 19.27 -42.50
C TYR A 148 24.03 20.05 -41.85
N ILE A 149 24.78 19.41 -40.96
CA ILE A 149 25.80 20.10 -40.14
C ILE A 149 26.89 20.72 -41.04
N MET A 150 27.39 19.99 -42.03
CA MET A 150 28.44 20.52 -42.90
C MET A 150 27.96 21.63 -43.83
N ILE A 151 26.69 21.64 -44.22
CA ILE A 151 26.12 22.70 -45.06
C ILE A 151 26.08 24.02 -44.29
N ASP A 152 25.75 23.97 -43.00
CA ASP A 152 25.59 25.14 -42.13
C ASP A 152 26.92 25.65 -41.56
N ILE A 153 27.89 24.76 -41.35
CA ILE A 153 29.14 25.08 -40.66
C ILE A 153 30.28 25.47 -41.61
N SER A 154 30.31 24.91 -42.83
CA SER A 154 31.39 25.18 -43.78
C SER A 154 31.12 26.42 -44.64
N ALA A 155 32.17 27.21 -44.88
CA ALA A 155 32.10 28.35 -45.81
C ALA A 155 31.79 27.85 -47.24
N PRO A 156 31.08 28.62 -48.09
CA PRO A 156 30.62 28.16 -49.41
C PRO A 156 31.70 27.57 -50.32
N LEU A 157 32.95 28.00 -50.16
CA LEU A 157 34.12 27.54 -50.92
C LEU A 157 34.69 26.19 -50.47
N ASN A 158 34.31 25.70 -49.29
CA ASN A 158 34.86 24.49 -48.66
C ASN A 158 33.81 23.38 -48.49
N ARG A 159 32.67 23.47 -49.17
CA ARG A 159 31.58 22.47 -49.14
C ARG A 159 31.92 21.25 -50.01
N SER A 160 33.06 20.59 -49.77
CA SER A 160 33.40 19.34 -50.45
C SER A 160 32.91 18.14 -49.63
N SER A 161 32.52 17.04 -50.31
CA SER A 161 32.19 15.78 -49.63
C SER A 161 33.36 15.26 -48.79
N GLU A 162 34.59 15.59 -49.18
CA GLU A 162 35.82 15.19 -48.49
C GLU A 162 35.90 15.80 -47.07
N THR A 163 35.56 17.09 -46.91
CA THR A 163 35.51 17.73 -45.58
C THR A 163 34.44 17.14 -44.67
N ALA A 164 33.33 16.65 -45.23
CA ALA A 164 32.29 16.00 -44.45
C ALA A 164 32.68 14.58 -44.01
N ASP A 165 33.49 13.89 -44.81
CA ASP A 165 34.10 12.62 -44.42
C ASP A 165 35.18 12.80 -43.36
N GLU A 166 35.96 13.89 -43.43
CA GLU A 166 36.91 14.26 -42.36
C GLU A 166 36.19 14.52 -41.02
N VAL A 167 35.12 15.31 -41.01
CA VAL A 167 34.33 15.56 -39.78
C VAL A 167 33.67 14.29 -39.26
N TRP A 168 33.21 13.40 -40.15
CA TRP A 168 32.70 12.10 -39.75
C TRP A 168 33.77 11.23 -39.09
N THR A 169 34.98 11.20 -39.62
CA THR A 169 36.10 10.46 -39.00
C THR A 169 36.44 11.01 -37.62
N MET A 170 36.49 12.34 -37.46
CA MET A 170 36.68 12.97 -36.15
C MET A 170 35.56 12.61 -35.17
N MET A 171 34.30 12.58 -35.61
CA MET A 171 33.17 12.17 -34.76
C MET A 171 33.28 10.71 -34.34
N LEU A 172 33.71 9.80 -35.23
CA LEU A 172 33.94 8.40 -34.89
C LEU A 172 35.05 8.23 -33.86
N GLN A 173 36.14 9.00 -33.97
CA GLN A 173 37.23 8.97 -32.99
C GLN A 173 36.75 9.45 -31.61
N LEU A 174 35.96 10.53 -31.55
CA LEU A 174 35.35 11.00 -30.30
C LEU A 174 34.39 9.98 -29.69
N LEU A 175 33.57 9.31 -30.51
CA LEU A 175 32.64 8.27 -30.04
C LEU A 175 33.36 7.00 -29.56
N ASN A 176 34.53 6.69 -30.11
CA ASN A 176 35.37 5.58 -29.65
C ASN A 176 36.21 5.92 -28.41
N GLY A 177 36.07 7.14 -27.88
CA GLY A 177 36.78 7.59 -26.68
C GLY A 177 38.23 8.04 -26.92
N GLU A 178 38.60 8.32 -28.18
CA GLU A 178 39.92 8.87 -28.51
C GLU A 178 40.00 10.37 -28.21
N ASN A 179 41.17 10.83 -27.78
CA ASN A 179 41.45 12.24 -27.53
C ASN A 179 41.93 12.92 -28.82
N LEU A 180 41.18 13.92 -29.29
CA LEU A 180 41.56 14.68 -30.50
C LEU A 180 42.28 15.97 -30.15
N ASN A 181 43.29 16.34 -30.94
CA ASN A 181 44.03 17.58 -30.71
C ASN A 181 43.24 18.76 -31.29
N VAL A 182 43.14 19.87 -30.55
CA VAL A 182 42.49 21.11 -31.05
C VAL A 182 43.09 21.59 -32.38
N ARG A 183 44.38 21.30 -32.64
CA ARG A 183 45.07 21.65 -33.89
C ARG A 183 44.55 20.90 -35.12
N GLU A 184 43.84 19.78 -34.94
CA GLU A 184 43.22 19.00 -36.03
C GLU A 184 41.93 19.67 -36.53
N PHE A 185 41.30 20.52 -35.72
CA PHE A 185 40.09 21.28 -36.07
C PHE A 185 40.42 22.62 -36.75
N ARG A 186 41.28 22.62 -37.78
CA ARG A 186 41.68 23.83 -38.51
C ARG A 186 40.99 23.95 -39.87
N GLY A 187 40.74 25.19 -40.30
CA GLY A 187 40.16 25.47 -41.61
C GLY A 187 38.66 25.13 -41.68
N ALA A 188 38.28 24.20 -42.56
CA ALA A 188 36.89 23.86 -42.85
C ALA A 188 36.15 23.17 -41.68
N THR A 189 36.87 22.50 -40.78
CA THR A 189 36.33 21.76 -39.63
C THR A 189 36.26 22.60 -38.34
N ALA A 190 36.78 23.83 -38.36
CA ALA A 190 36.85 24.70 -37.18
C ALA A 190 35.47 25.08 -36.62
N GLY A 191 34.45 25.17 -37.47
CA GLY A 191 33.10 25.46 -37.03
C GLY A 191 32.43 24.27 -36.33
N PHE A 192 32.83 23.02 -36.65
CA PHE A 192 32.34 21.82 -35.99
C PHE A 192 32.86 21.75 -34.55
N TYR A 193 34.13 22.07 -34.33
CA TYR A 193 34.69 22.23 -32.99
C TYR A 193 33.94 23.29 -32.15
N ARG A 194 33.65 24.46 -32.73
CA ARG A 194 32.87 25.50 -32.03
C ARG A 194 31.46 25.03 -31.68
N MET A 195 30.83 24.25 -32.55
CA MET A 195 29.51 23.68 -32.28
C MET A 195 29.58 22.75 -31.08
N LEU A 196 30.52 21.79 -31.07
CA LEU A 196 30.72 20.85 -29.97
C LEU A 196 30.99 21.56 -28.63
N LEU A 197 31.84 22.60 -28.66
CA LEU A 197 32.15 23.42 -27.49
C LEU A 197 30.94 24.19 -26.97
N ARG A 198 30.15 24.80 -27.87
CA ARG A 198 28.92 25.54 -27.50
C ARG A 198 27.82 24.63 -26.97
N SER A 199 27.70 23.42 -27.51
CA SER A 199 26.75 22.42 -27.04
C SER A 199 27.16 21.80 -25.70
N GLY A 200 28.37 22.08 -25.22
CA GLY A 200 28.89 21.50 -23.97
C GLY A 200 28.99 19.98 -24.02
N LEU A 201 29.32 19.41 -25.18
CA LEU A 201 29.43 17.96 -25.38
C LEU A 201 30.87 17.43 -25.24
N ILE A 202 31.82 18.35 -25.03
CA ILE A 202 33.25 18.06 -24.98
C ILE A 202 33.91 18.65 -23.74
N GLU A 203 34.91 17.94 -23.23
CA GLU A 203 35.80 18.37 -22.14
C GLU A 203 37.21 18.57 -22.68
N ASN A 204 37.89 19.61 -22.18
CA ASN A 204 39.28 19.86 -22.51
C ASN A 204 40.16 19.12 -21.50
N VAL A 205 40.95 18.18 -22.01
CA VAL A 205 41.93 17.43 -21.21
C VAL A 205 43.30 18.04 -21.49
N ASP A 206 43.81 18.81 -20.52
CA ASP A 206 45.19 19.28 -20.58
C ASP A 206 46.11 18.10 -20.32
N ALA A 207 47.01 17.81 -21.26
CA ALA A 207 48.05 16.81 -21.03
C ALA A 207 48.95 17.31 -19.88
N GLU A 208 48.92 16.60 -18.76
CA GLU A 208 49.86 16.77 -17.65
C GLU A 208 51.29 16.48 -18.12
N SER A 209 51.95 17.42 -18.80
CA SER A 209 53.41 17.51 -18.84
C SER A 209 53.89 18.82 -19.46
N LYS A 210 54.62 19.57 -18.64
CA LYS A 210 55.51 20.68 -18.98
C LYS A 210 56.29 20.39 -20.27
N SER A 211 55.86 20.95 -21.40
CA SER A 211 56.74 21.29 -22.51
C SER A 211 56.07 22.39 -23.35
N MET A 212 56.89 23.25 -23.94
CA MET A 212 56.53 24.58 -24.43
C MET A 212 55.70 24.59 -25.74
N ASP A 213 54.91 23.56 -25.99
CA ASP A 213 54.02 23.48 -27.15
C ASP A 213 52.65 22.97 -26.69
N SER A 214 51.70 23.90 -26.54
CA SER A 214 50.35 23.65 -26.05
C SER A 214 49.57 22.77 -27.02
N ASN A 215 49.61 21.46 -26.78
CA ASN A 215 48.72 20.48 -27.39
C ASN A 215 47.55 20.23 -26.44
N MET A 216 46.49 21.02 -26.63
CA MET A 216 45.22 20.88 -25.93
C MET A 216 44.43 19.76 -26.58
N TYR A 217 43.97 18.78 -25.79
CA TYR A 217 43.18 17.65 -26.28
C TYR A 217 41.72 17.80 -25.86
N ILE A 218 40.84 17.24 -26.68
CA ILE A 218 39.39 17.27 -26.51
C ILE A 218 38.91 15.84 -26.39
N LYS A 219 38.06 15.59 -25.38
CA LYS A 219 37.36 14.32 -25.19
C LYS A 219 35.85 14.56 -25.17
N LEU A 220 35.08 13.59 -25.65
CA LEU A 220 33.62 13.60 -25.49
C LEU A 220 33.27 13.35 -24.02
N ILE A 221 32.25 14.03 -23.51
CA ILE A 221 31.71 13.77 -22.15
C ILE A 221 31.19 12.34 -22.09
N ASP A 222 31.35 11.70 -20.93
CA ASP A 222 30.78 10.39 -20.71
C ASP A 222 29.26 10.49 -20.52
N PHE A 223 28.53 10.11 -21.57
CA PHE A 223 27.07 10.05 -21.54
C PHE A 223 26.53 8.80 -20.81
N ALA A 224 27.38 7.83 -20.49
CA ALA A 224 27.00 6.62 -19.76
C ALA A 224 27.05 6.80 -18.22
N GLU A 225 27.84 7.75 -17.71
CA GLU A 225 27.91 8.03 -16.26
C GLU A 225 26.74 8.86 -15.72
N ASN A 226 25.90 9.44 -16.60
CA ASN A 226 24.78 10.33 -16.22
C ASN A 226 23.37 9.72 -16.44
N PHE A 227 23.26 8.40 -16.65
CA PHE A 227 21.98 7.67 -16.77
C PHE A 227 21.90 6.44 -15.87
#